data_AF-A0A1J4K0D7-F1
#
_entry.id   AF-A0A1J4K0D7-F1
#
_cell.length_a   1.000
_cell.length_b   1.000
_cell.length_c   1.000
_cell.angle_alpha   90.00
_cell.angle_beta   90.00
_cell.angle_gamma   90.00
#
_symmetry.space_group_name_H-M   'P 1'
#
loop_
_entity.id
_entity.type
_entity.pdbx_description
1 polymer ?
#
loop_
_entity_poly.entity_id
_entity_poly.type
_entity_poly.pdbx_seq_one_letter_code
_entity_poly.pdbx_strand_id
1 'polypeptide(L)'
;MNLKVGIVQMKTCSDKEKNILSASEKVASCAKNGAQLVILPEIFNSPYSTALFREYSEPRGGSTYKALSKMASDNNIYLVGGSIPELDNDKVFNTSFIFNTSGDEIACHRKIHLFDINVKGGQSFKESDSLTPGDSITTFELKFGPSIGIIVGVCICFDFRFPDLARLMAQMGASVMVVPAVFNMTTGPSHWELMFRQRAVDNQCFTIGVAPARDTSSSYVSYANSIVVSPWGDVVYRADEKEIVQVVEIDLSRVHSVREQLPLLSARRTDLYEIRSHDYSNIINNQMNNNTDQNANNNVNNRVFGIARQDETLEIFNVLTKTQKDLHYKNIKQWTDEWNLYEIASLVRNNCFYTLKIHGKIVAVCCITENNEENCKNKEISKLGGFYLSKLAVLPEYQRKGNGEILIKNILSHFQGKNRQIILDVWSGNDKLKSFYEKIGFHYLKDLPEIDYSVSVYSYDV
;
A
#
# COMPACT_ATOMS: atom_id res chain seq x y z
N MET A 1 -0.75 7.26 18.60
CA MET A 1 -1.64 8.09 17.74
C MET A 1 -2.98 7.38 17.72
N ASN A 2 -4.07 8.06 18.06
CA ASN A 2 -5.38 7.45 18.09
C ASN A 2 -6.13 7.76 16.79
N LEU A 3 -6.86 6.79 16.27
CA LEU A 3 -7.75 6.92 15.12
C LEU A 3 -9.18 6.59 15.56
N LYS A 4 -10.13 7.49 15.30
CA LYS A 4 -11.55 7.22 15.53
C LYS A 4 -12.21 6.66 14.27
N VAL A 5 -12.71 5.43 14.36
CA VAL A 5 -13.30 4.70 13.24
C VAL A 5 -14.80 4.53 13.45
N GLY A 6 -15.60 5.03 12.51
CA GLY A 6 -17.05 4.85 12.46
C GLY A 6 -17.43 3.52 11.78
N ILE A 7 -18.16 2.69 12.50
CA ILE A 7 -18.68 1.39 12.09
C ILE A 7 -20.17 1.54 11.81
N VAL A 8 -20.59 1.33 10.55
CA VAL A 8 -21.99 1.44 10.14
C VAL A 8 -22.54 0.05 9.83
N GLN A 9 -23.17 -0.57 10.82
CA GLN A 9 -23.93 -1.81 10.64
C GLN A 9 -25.38 -1.46 10.37
N MET A 10 -25.76 -1.38 9.09
CA MET A 10 -27.09 -0.93 8.66
C MET A 10 -27.90 -2.04 8.03
N LYS A 11 -29.23 -1.91 8.05
CA LYS A 11 -30.10 -2.74 7.22
C LYS A 11 -30.00 -2.31 5.75
N THR A 12 -30.14 -3.28 4.86
CA THR A 12 -30.25 -3.05 3.42
C THR A 12 -31.60 -3.56 2.94
N CYS A 13 -32.18 -2.90 1.95
CA CYS A 13 -33.45 -3.28 1.35
C CYS A 13 -33.37 -3.22 -0.19
N SER A 14 -34.48 -3.53 -0.87
CA SER A 14 -34.54 -3.46 -2.34
C SER A 14 -34.63 -2.04 -2.90
N ASP A 15 -34.85 -1.03 -2.05
CA ASP A 15 -34.92 0.36 -2.47
C ASP A 15 -33.55 1.03 -2.32
N LYS A 16 -32.86 1.16 -3.46
CA LYS A 16 -31.50 1.71 -3.53
C LYS A 16 -31.40 3.11 -2.92
N GLU A 17 -32.35 3.99 -3.22
CA GLU A 17 -32.31 5.38 -2.73
C GLU A 17 -32.53 5.43 -1.20
N LYS A 18 -33.37 4.56 -0.65
CA LYS A 18 -33.50 4.42 0.81
C LYS A 18 -32.21 3.91 1.46
N ASN A 19 -31.52 2.96 0.82
CA ASN A 19 -30.22 2.50 1.32
C ASN A 19 -29.18 3.62 1.31
N ILE A 20 -29.08 4.39 0.21
CA ILE A 20 -28.16 5.54 0.09
C ILE A 20 -28.47 6.60 1.15
N LEU A 21 -29.75 6.96 1.32
CA LEU A 21 -30.16 7.94 2.33
C LEU A 21 -29.82 7.47 3.75
N SER A 22 -30.14 6.21 4.08
CA SER A 22 -29.83 5.62 5.39
C SER A 22 -28.33 5.58 5.65
N ALA A 23 -27.52 5.24 4.64
CA ALA A 23 -26.06 5.29 4.73
C ALA A 23 -25.57 6.71 5.00
N SER A 24 -26.10 7.71 4.29
CA SER A 24 -25.76 9.13 4.46
C SER A 24 -25.99 9.61 5.90
N GLU A 25 -27.18 9.35 6.45
CA GLU A 25 -27.54 9.72 7.82
C GLU A 25 -26.61 9.08 8.86
N LYS A 26 -26.27 7.80 8.66
CA LYS A 26 -25.39 7.05 9.57
C LYS A 26 -23.93 7.52 9.48
N VAL A 27 -23.45 7.83 8.28
CA VAL A 27 -22.12 8.44 8.08
C VAL A 27 -22.05 9.80 8.77
N ALA A 28 -23.07 10.65 8.60
CA ALA A 28 -23.14 11.93 9.29
C ALA A 28 -23.16 11.77 10.83
N SER A 29 -23.87 10.75 11.33
CA SER A 29 -23.85 10.41 12.77
C SER A 29 -22.45 9.99 13.25
N CYS A 30 -21.71 9.16 12.50
CA CYS A 30 -20.32 8.84 12.80
C CYS A 30 -19.44 10.10 12.87
N ALA A 31 -19.54 10.97 11.86
CA ALA A 31 -18.75 12.20 11.79
C ALA A 31 -19.06 13.15 12.95
N LYS A 32 -20.34 13.31 13.31
CA LYS A 32 -20.77 14.09 14.48
C LYS A 32 -20.18 13.55 15.79
N ASN A 33 -19.93 12.25 15.88
CA ASN A 33 -19.27 11.59 17.01
C ASN A 33 -17.73 11.56 16.88
N GLY A 34 -17.17 12.32 15.95
CA GLY A 34 -15.72 12.53 15.79
C GLY A 34 -15.00 11.41 15.04
N ALA A 35 -15.71 10.58 14.27
CA ALA A 35 -15.06 9.61 13.39
C ALA A 35 -14.21 10.34 12.33
N GLN A 36 -13.01 9.82 12.08
CA GLN A 36 -12.08 10.31 11.05
C GLN A 36 -12.11 9.41 9.81
N LEU A 37 -12.37 8.12 10.02
CA LEU A 37 -12.60 7.10 9.00
C LEU A 37 -13.97 6.50 9.26
N VAL A 38 -14.83 6.40 8.25
CA VAL A 38 -16.12 5.70 8.34
C VAL A 38 -16.14 4.56 7.33
N ILE A 39 -16.76 3.44 7.71
CA ILE A 39 -16.81 2.22 6.89
C ILE A 39 -18.26 1.76 6.78
N LEU A 40 -18.73 1.60 5.55
CA LEU A 40 -20.02 1.00 5.21
C LEU A 40 -19.88 -0.52 4.96
N PRO A 41 -20.98 -1.30 4.95
CA PRO A 41 -20.92 -2.74 4.72
C PRO A 41 -20.83 -3.10 3.22
N GLU A 42 -20.51 -4.37 2.93
CA GLU A 42 -20.51 -4.92 1.57
C GLU A 42 -21.93 -4.87 0.95
N ILE A 43 -22.00 -4.48 -0.33
CA ILE A 43 -23.23 -4.33 -1.13
C ILE A 43 -24.32 -3.59 -0.35
N PHE A 44 -23.99 -2.40 0.15
CA PHE A 44 -24.92 -1.66 1.01
C PHE A 44 -26.09 -1.06 0.22
N ASN A 45 -25.94 -0.85 -1.08
CA ASN A 45 -26.91 -0.12 -1.92
C ASN A 45 -27.98 -1.04 -2.54
N SER A 46 -27.89 -2.36 -2.39
CA SER A 46 -28.83 -3.31 -3.00
C SER A 46 -28.99 -4.58 -2.15
N PRO A 47 -29.97 -5.45 -2.47
CA PRO A 47 -29.98 -6.80 -1.94
C PRO A 47 -28.74 -7.58 -2.37
N TYR A 48 -28.26 -8.49 -1.51
CA TYR A 48 -27.13 -9.38 -1.82
C TYR A 48 -27.63 -10.63 -2.56
N SER A 49 -27.73 -10.54 -3.89
CA SER A 49 -28.28 -11.60 -4.75
C SER A 49 -27.64 -11.57 -6.13
N THR A 50 -27.11 -12.71 -6.58
CA THR A 50 -26.50 -12.86 -7.91
C THR A 50 -27.45 -12.44 -9.03
N ALA A 51 -28.72 -12.82 -8.92
CA ALA A 51 -29.76 -12.46 -9.90
C ALA A 51 -30.01 -10.95 -10.01
N LEU A 52 -29.65 -10.16 -8.99
CA LEU A 52 -29.94 -8.72 -8.92
C LEU A 52 -28.71 -7.84 -9.13
N PHE A 53 -27.48 -8.36 -8.99
CA PHE A 53 -26.27 -7.52 -9.05
C PHE A 53 -26.17 -6.70 -10.34
N ARG A 54 -26.59 -7.26 -11.49
CA ARG A 54 -26.57 -6.55 -12.77
C ARG A 54 -27.66 -5.48 -12.88
N GLU A 55 -28.83 -5.71 -12.31
CA GLU A 55 -29.92 -4.72 -12.30
C GLU A 55 -29.56 -3.51 -11.41
N TYR A 56 -28.91 -3.78 -10.28
CA TYR A 56 -28.53 -2.75 -9.32
C TYR A 56 -27.17 -2.12 -9.61
N SER A 57 -26.43 -2.62 -10.59
CA SER A 57 -25.09 -2.11 -10.87
C SER A 57 -25.10 -0.69 -11.42
N GLU A 58 -24.04 0.02 -11.11
CA GLU A 58 -23.85 1.40 -11.56
C GLU A 58 -22.48 1.58 -12.17
N PRO A 59 -22.34 2.39 -13.23
CA PRO A 59 -21.03 2.81 -13.67
C PRO A 59 -20.37 3.69 -12.61
N ARG A 60 -19.04 3.76 -12.67
CA ARG A 60 -18.30 4.79 -11.91
C ARG A 60 -18.85 6.17 -12.24
N GLY A 61 -19.12 6.99 -11.21
CA GLY A 61 -19.85 8.25 -11.37
C GLY A 61 -21.39 8.15 -11.33
N GLY A 62 -21.94 6.96 -11.05
CA GLY A 62 -23.37 6.72 -10.78
C GLY A 62 -23.90 7.43 -9.53
N SER A 63 -25.18 7.23 -9.21
CA SER A 63 -25.85 7.90 -8.08
C SER A 63 -25.23 7.51 -6.74
N THR A 64 -24.97 6.22 -6.52
CA THR A 64 -24.34 5.72 -5.29
C THR A 64 -22.91 6.26 -5.16
N TYR A 65 -22.13 6.25 -6.25
CA TYR A 65 -20.76 6.79 -6.26
C TYR A 65 -20.73 8.28 -5.87
N LYS A 66 -21.60 9.09 -6.50
CA LYS A 66 -21.69 10.53 -6.20
C LYS A 66 -22.15 10.79 -4.78
N ALA A 67 -23.10 9.98 -4.28
CA ALA A 67 -23.56 10.06 -2.91
C ALA A 67 -22.42 9.75 -1.93
N LEU A 68 -21.62 8.70 -2.16
CA LEU A 68 -20.46 8.38 -1.32
C LEU A 68 -19.41 9.50 -1.31
N SER A 69 -19.07 10.05 -2.47
CA SER A 69 -18.17 11.21 -2.58
C SER A 69 -18.69 12.40 -1.77
N LYS A 70 -19.99 12.69 -1.85
CA LYS A 70 -20.64 13.76 -1.10
C LYS A 70 -20.71 13.46 0.42
N MET A 71 -20.98 12.21 0.82
CA MET A 71 -20.97 11.80 2.22
C MET A 71 -19.59 12.06 2.86
N ALA A 72 -18.51 11.78 2.13
CA ALA A 72 -17.15 12.03 2.62
C ALA A 72 -16.84 13.52 2.74
N SER A 73 -17.14 14.31 1.70
CA SER A 73 -16.82 15.74 1.66
C SER A 73 -17.68 16.60 2.59
N ASP A 74 -19.00 16.38 2.63
CA ASP A 74 -19.91 17.14 3.48
C ASP A 74 -19.60 16.93 4.98
N ASN A 75 -19.02 15.78 5.33
CA ASN A 75 -18.70 15.42 6.71
C ASN A 75 -17.21 15.55 7.07
N ASN A 76 -16.35 15.90 6.12
CA ASN A 76 -14.89 16.01 6.29
C ASN A 76 -14.27 14.72 6.89
N ILE A 77 -14.62 13.56 6.33
CA ILE A 77 -14.13 12.24 6.77
C ILE A 77 -13.54 11.45 5.61
N TYR A 78 -12.66 10.49 5.93
CA TYR A 78 -12.33 9.41 5.00
C TYR A 78 -13.45 8.38 4.99
N LEU A 79 -13.87 7.91 3.82
CA LEU A 79 -14.95 6.94 3.67
C LEU A 79 -14.47 5.72 2.92
N VAL A 80 -14.54 4.55 3.56
CA VAL A 80 -14.58 3.27 2.85
C VAL A 80 -16.04 3.00 2.53
N GLY A 81 -16.41 3.17 1.26
CA GLY A 81 -17.78 3.12 0.77
C GLY A 81 -18.41 1.72 0.75
N GLY A 82 -18.00 0.85 1.66
CA GLY A 82 -18.48 -0.52 1.75
C GLY A 82 -18.18 -1.26 0.46
N SER A 83 -19.19 -1.77 -0.20
CA SER A 83 -19.10 -2.03 -1.63
C SER A 83 -20.44 -1.89 -2.35
N ILE A 84 -20.40 -1.84 -3.68
CA ILE A 84 -21.57 -1.83 -4.57
C ILE A 84 -21.32 -2.73 -5.78
N PRO A 85 -22.38 -3.18 -6.49
CA PRO A 85 -22.21 -3.72 -7.82
C PRO A 85 -21.79 -2.60 -8.79
N GLU A 86 -20.57 -2.65 -9.32
CA GLU A 86 -20.03 -1.69 -10.30
C GLU A 86 -20.18 -2.26 -11.72
N LEU A 87 -20.70 -1.48 -12.67
CA LEU A 87 -20.70 -1.82 -14.09
C LEU A 87 -19.51 -1.16 -14.79
N ASP A 88 -18.63 -1.96 -15.38
CA ASP A 88 -17.49 -1.48 -16.17
C ASP A 88 -17.28 -2.36 -17.40
N ASN A 89 -17.39 -1.76 -18.59
CA ASN A 89 -17.24 -2.42 -19.89
C ASN A 89 -18.04 -3.75 -19.99
N ASP A 90 -19.33 -3.68 -19.64
CA ASP A 90 -20.31 -4.78 -19.61
C ASP A 90 -20.11 -5.84 -18.50
N LYS A 91 -19.02 -5.73 -17.74
CA LYS A 91 -18.73 -6.60 -16.60
C LYS A 91 -19.25 -5.97 -15.31
N VAL A 92 -19.73 -6.82 -14.40
CA VAL A 92 -20.17 -6.39 -13.08
C VAL A 92 -19.13 -6.81 -12.05
N PHE A 93 -18.72 -5.90 -11.17
CA PHE A 93 -17.76 -6.14 -10.10
C PHE A 93 -18.40 -5.87 -8.73
N ASN A 94 -17.88 -6.47 -7.67
CA ASN A 94 -18.17 -6.07 -6.29
C ASN A 94 -17.07 -5.10 -5.85
N THR A 95 -17.39 -3.80 -5.80
CA THR A 95 -16.39 -2.73 -5.73
C THR A 95 -16.55 -1.86 -4.51
N SER A 96 -15.46 -1.70 -3.76
CA SER A 96 -15.30 -0.71 -2.70
C SER A 96 -14.59 0.53 -3.25
N PHE A 97 -15.26 1.68 -3.21
CA PHE A 97 -14.66 2.98 -3.51
C PHE A 97 -14.26 3.67 -2.20
N ILE A 98 -13.06 4.24 -2.17
CA ILE A 98 -12.50 4.92 -1.01
C ILE A 98 -12.35 6.40 -1.33
N PHE A 99 -12.95 7.24 -0.50
CA PHE A 99 -12.95 8.69 -0.67
C PHE A 99 -12.17 9.40 0.44
N ASN A 100 -11.44 10.46 0.07
CA ASN A 100 -10.83 11.37 1.02
C ASN A 100 -11.84 12.40 1.57
N THR A 101 -11.37 13.27 2.47
CA THR A 101 -12.15 14.33 3.09
C THR A 101 -12.65 15.42 2.13
N SER A 102 -12.10 15.50 0.92
CA SER A 102 -12.56 16.39 -0.15
C SER A 102 -13.60 15.73 -1.06
N GLY A 103 -13.86 14.43 -0.87
CA GLY A 103 -14.73 13.63 -1.72
C GLY A 103 -14.06 13.06 -2.97
N ASP A 104 -12.73 13.14 -3.09
CA ASP A 104 -11.99 12.52 -4.20
C ASP A 104 -11.82 11.02 -3.96
N GLU A 105 -12.00 10.22 -5.00
CA GLU A 105 -11.64 8.79 -4.98
C GLU A 105 -10.11 8.67 -4.88
N ILE A 106 -9.63 8.08 -3.79
CA ILE A 106 -8.19 7.85 -3.54
C ILE A 106 -7.77 6.40 -3.69
N ALA A 107 -8.74 5.48 -3.70
CA ALA A 107 -8.53 4.08 -4.01
C ALA A 107 -9.84 3.40 -4.43
N CYS A 108 -9.69 2.30 -5.16
CA CYS A 108 -10.77 1.43 -5.58
C CYS A 108 -10.32 -0.02 -5.38
N HIS A 109 -11.14 -0.84 -4.75
CA HIS A 109 -10.90 -2.27 -4.57
C HIS A 109 -12.04 -3.08 -5.16
N ARG A 110 -11.76 -3.86 -6.19
CA ARG A 110 -12.67 -4.86 -6.74
C ARG A 110 -12.36 -6.20 -6.05
N LYS A 111 -13.40 -6.85 -5.51
CA LYS A 111 -13.28 -8.14 -4.81
C LYS A 111 -12.53 -9.15 -5.68
N ILE A 112 -11.40 -9.66 -5.18
CA ILE A 112 -10.49 -10.50 -5.96
C ILE A 112 -11.00 -11.96 -5.95
N HIS A 113 -11.44 -12.43 -4.78
CA HIS A 113 -11.91 -13.78 -4.55
C HIS A 113 -13.43 -13.79 -4.48
N LEU A 114 -14.06 -14.30 -5.53
CA LEU A 114 -15.52 -14.45 -5.59
C LEU A 114 -15.99 -15.61 -4.70
N PHE A 115 -17.13 -15.41 -4.04
CA PHE A 115 -17.73 -16.34 -3.10
C PHE A 115 -18.45 -17.49 -3.83
N ASP A 116 -17.68 -18.47 -4.26
CA ASP A 116 -18.14 -19.70 -4.87
C ASP A 116 -18.05 -20.84 -3.85
N ILE A 117 -19.14 -21.10 -3.14
CA ILE A 117 -19.22 -22.16 -2.13
C ILE A 117 -20.38 -23.12 -2.38
N ASN A 118 -20.16 -24.37 -2.00
CA ASN A 118 -21.19 -25.40 -1.95
C ASN A 118 -21.00 -26.23 -0.67
N VAL A 119 -21.56 -25.76 0.44
CA VAL A 119 -21.47 -26.46 1.72
C VAL A 119 -22.57 -27.52 1.77
N LYS A 120 -22.19 -28.81 1.80
CA LYS A 120 -23.15 -29.92 1.94
C LYS A 120 -24.04 -29.71 3.17
N GLY A 121 -25.36 -29.60 2.96
CA GLY A 121 -26.34 -29.36 4.02
C GLY A 121 -26.34 -27.93 4.58
N GLY A 122 -25.62 -26.99 3.97
CA GLY A 122 -25.58 -25.58 4.33
C GLY A 122 -25.84 -24.68 3.12
N GLN A 123 -25.18 -23.52 3.08
CA GLN A 123 -25.34 -22.55 2.00
C GLN A 123 -24.60 -22.99 0.71
N SER A 124 -25.29 -22.85 -0.42
CA SER A 124 -24.68 -22.80 -1.76
C SER A 124 -24.82 -21.39 -2.31
N PHE A 125 -23.74 -20.82 -2.86
CA PHE A 125 -23.72 -19.49 -3.47
C PHE A 125 -22.57 -19.42 -4.48
N LYS A 126 -22.78 -18.76 -5.62
CA LYS A 126 -21.78 -18.66 -6.68
C LYS A 126 -21.75 -17.25 -7.27
N GLU A 127 -20.95 -16.38 -6.66
CA GLU A 127 -20.79 -14.99 -7.12
C GLU A 127 -20.31 -14.93 -8.58
N SER A 128 -19.50 -15.88 -9.02
CA SER A 128 -18.94 -15.90 -10.38
C SER A 128 -19.96 -16.09 -11.50
N ASP A 129 -21.22 -16.45 -11.19
CA ASP A 129 -22.30 -16.47 -12.18
C ASP A 129 -22.72 -15.05 -12.62
N SER A 130 -22.35 -14.00 -11.87
CA SER A 130 -22.79 -12.63 -12.14
C SER A 130 -21.70 -11.57 -11.94
N LEU A 131 -20.67 -11.86 -11.16
CA LEU A 131 -19.58 -10.93 -10.86
C LEU A 131 -18.27 -11.36 -11.53
N THR A 132 -17.45 -10.36 -11.84
CA THR A 132 -16.08 -10.50 -12.34
C THR A 132 -15.10 -10.24 -11.19
N PRO A 133 -14.03 -11.05 -11.04
CA PRO A 133 -13.02 -10.80 -10.02
C PRO A 133 -12.20 -9.55 -10.33
N GLY A 134 -11.77 -8.87 -9.28
CA GLY A 134 -10.73 -7.83 -9.34
C GLY A 134 -9.33 -8.40 -9.56
N ASP A 135 -8.38 -7.52 -9.84
CA ASP A 135 -7.02 -7.85 -10.27
C ASP A 135 -5.92 -7.11 -9.49
N SER A 136 -6.28 -6.40 -8.41
CA SER A 136 -5.36 -5.53 -7.68
C SER A 136 -5.48 -5.65 -6.16
N ILE A 137 -4.33 -5.65 -5.49
CA ILE A 137 -4.21 -5.55 -4.04
C ILE A 137 -4.28 -4.07 -3.66
N THR A 138 -5.22 -3.70 -2.80
CA THR A 138 -5.52 -2.28 -2.55
C THR A 138 -5.09 -1.85 -1.16
N THR A 139 -4.23 -0.83 -1.10
CA THR A 139 -3.93 -0.05 0.10
C THR A 139 -4.13 1.43 -0.18
N PHE A 140 -4.45 2.21 0.84
CA PHE A 140 -4.57 3.65 0.75
C PHE A 140 -4.02 4.32 2.02
N GLU A 141 -3.80 5.63 1.96
CA GLU A 141 -3.20 6.40 3.05
C GLU A 141 -4.20 7.41 3.63
N LEU A 142 -4.35 7.39 4.96
CA LEU A 142 -5.03 8.44 5.71
C LEU A 142 -4.03 9.54 6.09
N LYS A 143 -4.22 10.77 5.63
CA LYS A 143 -3.34 11.91 5.92
C LYS A 143 -4.06 12.94 6.78
N PHE A 144 -3.51 13.22 7.96
CA PHE A 144 -4.06 14.22 8.89
C PHE A 144 -3.17 15.47 9.04
N GLY A 145 -2.15 15.62 8.19
CA GLY A 145 -1.18 16.71 8.26
C GLY A 145 0.08 16.44 7.41
N PRO A 146 1.20 17.15 7.66
CA PRO A 146 2.45 16.98 6.95
C PRO A 146 3.24 15.72 7.36
N SER A 147 2.83 15.07 8.44
CA SER A 147 3.41 13.81 8.92
C SER A 147 2.96 12.62 8.06
N ILE A 148 3.73 11.54 8.14
CA ILE A 148 3.44 10.26 7.46
C ILE A 148 2.03 9.79 7.82
N GLY A 149 1.25 9.41 6.82
CA GLY A 149 -0.11 8.94 7.00
C GLY A 149 -0.21 7.48 7.46
N ILE A 150 -1.44 7.06 7.75
CA ILE A 150 -1.74 5.70 8.19
C ILE A 150 -2.10 4.87 6.97
N ILE A 151 -1.36 3.79 6.75
CA ILE A 151 -1.64 2.86 5.66
C ILE A 151 -2.74 1.89 6.07
N VAL A 152 -3.77 1.82 5.23
CA VAL A 152 -4.95 0.97 5.41
C VAL A 152 -5.07 0.03 4.22
N GLY A 153 -5.14 -1.27 4.49
CA GLY A 153 -5.50 -2.29 3.49
C GLY A 153 -7.00 -2.46 3.39
N VAL A 154 -7.53 -2.70 2.18
CA VAL A 154 -8.95 -2.99 1.95
C VAL A 154 -9.08 -4.29 1.17
N CYS A 155 -9.98 -5.14 1.64
CA CYS A 155 -10.43 -6.32 0.91
C CYS A 155 -11.91 -6.61 1.23
N ILE A 156 -12.61 -7.37 0.40
CA ILE A 156 -14.05 -7.58 0.58
C ILE A 156 -14.35 -9.04 0.95
N CYS A 157 -14.96 -9.23 2.12
CA CYS A 157 -15.59 -10.49 2.56
C CYS A 157 -14.75 -11.76 2.33
N PHE A 158 -15.01 -12.49 1.26
CA PHE A 158 -14.37 -13.76 0.95
C PHE A 158 -12.85 -13.61 0.73
N ASP A 159 -12.39 -12.45 0.27
CA ASP A 159 -10.97 -12.09 0.19
C ASP A 159 -10.23 -12.33 1.52
N PHE A 160 -10.91 -12.07 2.64
CA PHE A 160 -10.30 -12.15 3.95
C PHE A 160 -9.97 -13.59 4.39
N ARG A 161 -10.56 -14.59 3.71
CA ARG A 161 -10.19 -16.00 3.91
C ARG A 161 -8.79 -16.31 3.43
N PHE A 162 -8.22 -15.51 2.53
CA PHE A 162 -6.92 -15.75 1.91
C PHE A 162 -5.82 -15.03 2.71
N PRO A 163 -5.03 -15.74 3.54
CA PRO A 163 -4.04 -15.12 4.41
C PRO A 163 -2.95 -14.37 3.64
N ASP A 164 -2.62 -14.81 2.42
CA ASP A 164 -1.57 -14.23 1.60
C ASP A 164 -1.91 -12.80 1.15
N LEU A 165 -3.19 -12.54 0.86
CA LEU A 165 -3.66 -11.19 0.52
C LEU A 165 -3.49 -10.23 1.71
N ALA A 166 -3.90 -10.66 2.89
CA ALA A 166 -3.68 -9.90 4.12
C ALA A 166 -2.18 -9.70 4.40
N ARG A 167 -1.37 -10.74 4.19
CA ARG A 167 0.09 -10.66 4.34
C ARG A 167 0.71 -9.64 3.41
N LEU A 168 0.31 -9.62 2.14
CA LEU A 168 0.81 -8.66 1.16
C LEU A 168 0.45 -7.22 1.55
N MET A 169 -0.80 -6.96 1.96
CA MET A 169 -1.19 -5.63 2.48
C MET A 169 -0.36 -5.22 3.70
N ALA A 170 -0.07 -6.14 4.62
CA ALA A 170 0.79 -5.86 5.77
C ALA A 170 2.24 -5.56 5.37
N GLN A 171 2.78 -6.28 4.38
CA GLN A 171 4.12 -6.01 3.81
C GLN A 171 4.17 -4.68 3.06
N MET A 172 3.05 -4.22 2.51
CA MET A 172 2.90 -2.87 1.95
C MET A 172 2.82 -1.80 3.04
N GLY A 173 2.84 -2.16 4.33
CA GLY A 173 2.87 -1.21 5.45
C GLY A 173 1.54 -1.02 6.17
N ALA A 174 0.49 -1.78 5.82
CA ALA A 174 -0.81 -1.65 6.45
C ALA A 174 -0.72 -1.84 7.98
N SER A 175 -1.26 -0.86 8.70
CA SER A 175 -1.42 -0.87 10.16
C SER A 175 -2.88 -1.17 10.55
N VAL A 176 -3.79 -1.02 9.59
CA VAL A 176 -5.22 -1.35 9.71
C VAL A 176 -5.64 -2.10 8.44
N MET A 177 -6.49 -3.11 8.58
CA MET A 177 -7.18 -3.77 7.47
C MET A 177 -8.68 -3.63 7.65
N VAL A 178 -9.34 -3.08 6.63
CA VAL A 178 -10.78 -2.87 6.61
C VAL A 178 -11.44 -3.88 5.67
N VAL A 179 -12.53 -4.48 6.16
CA VAL A 179 -13.23 -5.57 5.48
C VAL A 179 -14.75 -5.32 5.51
N PRO A 180 -15.31 -4.63 4.50
CA PRO A 180 -16.74 -4.69 4.24
C PRO A 180 -17.12 -6.13 3.91
N ALA A 181 -18.11 -6.70 4.60
CA ALA A 181 -18.45 -8.11 4.39
C ALA A 181 -19.87 -8.51 4.81
N VAL A 182 -20.46 -9.48 4.09
CA VAL A 182 -21.73 -10.13 4.45
C VAL A 182 -21.51 -11.64 4.62
N PHE A 183 -21.15 -12.08 5.82
CA PHE A 183 -21.11 -13.53 6.13
C PHE A 183 -22.53 -14.04 6.38
N ASN A 184 -22.81 -15.29 6.01
CA ASN A 184 -24.10 -15.93 6.26
C ASN A 184 -24.16 -16.63 7.63
N MET A 185 -25.35 -17.09 8.01
CA MET A 185 -25.59 -17.80 9.28
C MET A 185 -24.92 -19.19 9.39
N THR A 186 -24.37 -19.75 8.31
CA THR A 186 -23.59 -21.00 8.37
C THR A 186 -22.13 -20.72 8.73
N THR A 187 -21.51 -19.76 8.03
CA THR A 187 -20.07 -19.49 8.14
C THR A 187 -19.75 -18.40 9.16
N GLY A 188 -20.67 -17.48 9.42
CA GLY A 188 -20.52 -16.38 10.38
C GLY A 188 -20.20 -16.88 11.80
N PRO A 189 -21.05 -17.71 12.41
CA PRO A 189 -20.82 -18.20 13.78
C PRO A 189 -19.49 -18.91 13.97
N SER A 190 -19.03 -19.66 12.96
CA SER A 190 -17.82 -20.49 13.06
C SER A 190 -16.54 -19.75 12.67
N HIS A 191 -16.60 -18.84 11.68
CA HIS A 191 -15.39 -18.31 11.05
C HIS A 191 -15.18 -16.81 11.26
N TRP A 192 -16.22 -16.02 11.50
CA TRP A 192 -16.11 -14.56 11.51
C TRP A 192 -15.06 -14.07 12.50
N GLU A 193 -15.30 -14.25 13.80
CA GLU A 193 -14.38 -13.78 14.84
C GLU A 193 -12.99 -14.42 14.71
N LEU A 194 -12.95 -15.74 14.48
CA LEU A 194 -11.69 -16.48 14.30
C LEU A 194 -10.82 -15.84 13.21
N MET A 195 -11.39 -15.51 12.06
CA MET A 195 -10.65 -14.93 10.95
C MET A 195 -10.12 -13.53 11.28
N PHE A 196 -10.95 -12.64 11.87
CA PHE A 196 -10.50 -11.30 12.24
C PHE A 196 -9.37 -11.33 13.27
N ARG A 197 -9.46 -12.22 14.25
CA ARG A 197 -8.40 -12.44 15.25
C ARG A 197 -7.14 -13.01 14.62
N GLN A 198 -7.25 -14.06 13.81
CA GLN A 198 -6.09 -14.68 13.17
C GLN A 198 -5.35 -13.70 12.24
N ARG A 199 -6.08 -12.95 11.40
CA ARG A 199 -5.48 -11.98 10.48
C ARG A 199 -4.85 -10.80 11.20
N ALA A 200 -5.41 -10.38 12.34
CA ALA A 200 -4.82 -9.33 13.16
C ALA A 200 -3.50 -9.79 13.80
N VAL A 201 -3.47 -11.00 14.37
CA VAL A 201 -2.28 -11.57 15.02
C VAL A 201 -1.18 -11.83 14.00
N ASP A 202 -1.48 -12.55 12.92
CA ASP A 202 -0.45 -12.96 11.96
C ASP A 202 0.20 -11.76 11.28
N ASN A 203 -0.54 -10.67 11.07
CA ASN A 203 -0.08 -9.46 10.38
C ASN A 203 0.28 -8.30 11.31
N GLN A 204 0.02 -8.46 12.61
CA GLN A 204 0.27 -7.47 13.64
C GLN A 204 -0.28 -6.10 13.22
N CYS A 205 -1.59 -6.05 12.93
CA CYS A 205 -2.34 -4.87 12.52
C CYS A 205 -3.74 -4.91 13.13
N PHE A 206 -4.43 -3.78 13.18
CA PHE A 206 -5.86 -3.79 13.49
C PHE A 206 -6.63 -4.43 12.32
N THR A 207 -7.69 -5.18 12.61
CA THR A 207 -8.63 -5.67 11.59
C THR A 207 -10.04 -5.20 11.94
N ILE A 208 -10.78 -4.73 10.94
CA ILE A 208 -12.08 -4.10 11.10
C ILE A 208 -13.06 -4.70 10.11
N GLY A 209 -14.07 -5.40 10.61
CA GLY A 209 -15.13 -6.01 9.80
C GLY A 209 -16.42 -5.22 9.95
N VAL A 210 -17.01 -4.77 8.84
CA VAL A 210 -18.30 -4.07 8.84
C VAL A 210 -19.30 -4.83 8.00
N ALA A 211 -20.38 -5.26 8.64
CA ALA A 211 -21.42 -6.10 8.05
C ALA A 211 -22.78 -5.41 8.08
N PRO A 212 -23.71 -5.77 7.16
CA PRO A 212 -25.10 -5.36 7.28
C PRO A 212 -25.73 -5.95 8.55
N ALA A 213 -26.69 -5.23 9.13
CA ALA A 213 -27.54 -5.74 10.19
C ALA A 213 -28.33 -6.98 9.70
N ARG A 214 -28.68 -7.87 10.63
CA ARG A 214 -29.40 -9.09 10.28
C ARG A 214 -30.83 -8.77 9.87
N ASP A 215 -31.20 -9.27 8.71
CA ASP A 215 -32.58 -9.34 8.24
C ASP A 215 -32.93 -10.78 7.91
N THR A 216 -33.82 -11.38 8.71
CA THR A 216 -34.26 -12.76 8.53
C THR A 216 -35.27 -12.94 7.39
N SER A 217 -35.76 -11.84 6.81
CA SER A 217 -36.62 -11.85 5.63
C SER A 217 -35.84 -11.78 4.31
N SER A 218 -34.55 -11.45 4.36
CA SER A 218 -33.66 -11.43 3.20
C SER A 218 -33.38 -12.84 2.69
N SER A 219 -33.23 -12.98 1.37
CA SER A 219 -32.76 -14.23 0.74
C SER A 219 -31.34 -14.61 1.15
N TYR A 220 -30.53 -13.62 1.53
CA TYR A 220 -29.20 -13.81 2.11
C TYR A 220 -29.16 -13.17 3.50
N VAL A 221 -29.25 -14.00 4.54
CA VAL A 221 -29.31 -13.55 5.93
C VAL A 221 -27.89 -13.26 6.45
N SER A 222 -27.59 -11.98 6.67
CA SER A 222 -26.34 -11.52 7.27
C SER A 222 -26.16 -12.04 8.70
N TYR A 223 -24.96 -12.51 9.00
CA TYR A 223 -24.54 -12.80 10.37
C TYR A 223 -24.42 -11.54 11.22
N ALA A 224 -24.22 -10.37 10.58
CA ALA A 224 -23.95 -9.08 11.23
C ALA A 224 -22.66 -9.12 12.07
N ASN A 225 -22.71 -8.73 13.34
CA ASN A 225 -21.58 -8.82 14.27
C ASN A 225 -20.32 -8.05 13.82
N SER A 226 -20.47 -6.84 13.28
CA SER A 226 -19.35 -5.94 12.94
C SER A 226 -18.33 -5.88 14.09
N ILE A 227 -17.04 -5.94 13.79
CA ILE A 227 -15.99 -6.27 14.75
C ILE A 227 -14.73 -5.42 14.54
N VAL A 228 -14.04 -5.08 15.63
CA VAL A 228 -12.71 -4.46 15.62
C VAL A 228 -11.78 -5.32 16.48
N VAL A 229 -10.64 -5.72 15.94
CA VAL A 229 -9.66 -6.55 16.63
C VAL A 229 -8.29 -5.88 16.63
N SER A 230 -7.61 -5.93 17.78
CA SER A 230 -6.29 -5.35 17.97
C SER A 230 -5.17 -6.19 17.34
N PRO A 231 -3.97 -5.62 17.13
CA PRO A 231 -2.79 -6.36 16.65
C PRO A 231 -2.38 -7.57 17.52
N TRP A 232 -2.87 -7.65 18.76
CA TRP A 232 -2.63 -8.76 19.68
C TRP A 232 -3.71 -9.85 19.63
N GLY A 233 -4.76 -9.65 18.83
CA GLY A 233 -5.89 -10.58 18.70
C GLY A 233 -7.02 -10.36 19.72
N ASP A 234 -6.96 -9.28 20.51
CA ASP A 234 -8.03 -8.88 21.43
C ASP A 234 -9.19 -8.28 20.63
N VAL A 235 -10.43 -8.75 20.85
CA VAL A 235 -11.63 -8.13 20.29
C VAL A 235 -11.91 -6.83 21.06
N VAL A 236 -11.67 -5.70 20.41
CA VAL A 236 -11.84 -4.34 20.99
C VAL A 236 -13.30 -3.93 20.96
N TYR A 237 -14.01 -4.30 19.90
CA TYR A 237 -15.43 -4.02 19.75
C TYR A 237 -16.10 -5.15 18.95
N ARG A 238 -17.35 -5.46 19.31
CA ARG A 238 -18.22 -6.37 18.56
C ARG A 238 -19.67 -5.93 18.71
N ALA A 239 -20.33 -5.69 17.58
CA ALA A 239 -21.77 -5.42 17.51
C ALA A 239 -22.58 -6.70 17.74
N ASP A 240 -23.87 -6.54 18.09
CA ASP A 240 -24.85 -7.62 18.03
C ASP A 240 -25.38 -7.78 16.59
N GLU A 241 -26.55 -8.39 16.40
CA GLU A 241 -27.16 -8.55 15.08
C GLU A 241 -27.95 -7.33 14.56
N LYS A 242 -28.15 -6.30 15.38
CA LYS A 242 -29.07 -5.20 15.09
C LYS A 242 -28.39 -4.06 14.34
N GLU A 243 -29.20 -3.15 13.84
CA GLU A 243 -28.68 -1.91 13.24
C GLU A 243 -27.99 -1.05 14.31
N ILE A 244 -26.75 -0.63 14.03
CA ILE A 244 -25.98 0.23 14.92
C ILE A 244 -24.97 1.09 14.16
N VAL A 245 -24.75 2.28 14.70
CA VAL A 245 -23.63 3.16 14.35
C VAL A 245 -22.76 3.30 15.59
N GLN A 246 -21.48 2.94 15.48
CA GLN A 246 -20.54 3.00 16.60
C GLN A 246 -19.24 3.67 16.16
N VAL A 247 -18.73 4.62 16.95
CA VAL A 247 -17.36 5.11 16.81
C VAL A 247 -16.45 4.37 17.78
N VAL A 248 -15.40 3.75 17.27
CA VAL A 248 -14.40 3.00 18.03
C VAL A 248 -13.07 3.73 17.91
N GLU A 249 -12.44 4.04 19.04
CA GLU A 249 -11.10 4.62 19.06
C GLU A 249 -10.05 3.51 19.12
N ILE A 250 -9.10 3.52 18.18
CA ILE A 250 -7.99 2.57 18.13
C ILE A 250 -6.66 3.30 18.32
N ASP A 251 -5.79 2.76 19.17
CA ASP A 251 -4.43 3.29 19.37
C ASP A 251 -3.43 2.60 18.45
N LEU A 252 -3.00 3.32 17.42
CA LEU A 252 -2.05 2.83 16.42
C LEU A 252 -0.63 2.65 16.97
N SER A 253 -0.29 3.23 18.12
CA SER A 253 1.00 2.97 18.77
C SER A 253 1.15 1.48 19.16
N ARG A 254 0.02 0.80 19.40
CA ARG A 254 -0.02 -0.63 19.71
C ARG A 254 0.46 -1.50 18.55
N VAL A 255 0.31 -1.07 17.30
CA VAL A 255 0.84 -1.79 16.13
C VAL A 255 2.37 -1.88 16.21
N HIS A 256 3.02 -0.74 16.43
CA HIS A 256 4.47 -0.66 16.55
C HIS A 256 4.97 -1.47 17.76
N SER A 257 4.37 -1.24 18.93
CA SER A 257 4.76 -1.94 20.16
C SER A 257 4.64 -3.46 20.05
N VAL A 258 3.58 -3.98 19.42
CA VAL A 258 3.39 -5.43 19.21
C VAL A 258 4.43 -6.00 18.24
N ARG A 259 4.76 -5.28 17.17
CA ARG A 259 5.80 -5.68 16.19
C ARG A 259 7.19 -5.66 16.80
N GLU A 260 7.48 -4.78 17.75
CA GLU A 260 8.75 -4.78 18.49
C GLU A 260 8.84 -5.95 19.48
N GLN A 261 7.79 -6.18 20.25
CA GLN A 261 7.77 -7.23 21.27
C GLN A 261 7.78 -8.65 20.67
N LEU A 262 7.10 -8.84 19.54
CA LEU A 262 7.02 -10.13 18.85
C LEU A 262 7.21 -9.92 17.34
N PRO A 263 8.44 -9.88 16.80
CA PRO A 263 8.70 -9.40 15.44
C PRO A 263 8.37 -10.42 14.33
N LEU A 264 7.10 -10.83 14.20
CA LEU A 264 6.66 -11.87 13.26
C LEU A 264 6.97 -11.53 11.81
N LEU A 265 6.77 -10.27 11.41
CA LEU A 265 6.95 -9.82 10.02
C LEU A 265 8.43 -9.90 9.58
N SER A 266 9.35 -9.47 10.43
CA SER A 266 10.78 -9.45 10.13
C SER A 266 11.48 -10.77 10.43
N ALA A 267 10.92 -11.64 11.28
CA ALA A 267 11.43 -12.97 11.59
C ALA A 267 11.13 -14.02 10.51
N ARG A 268 10.38 -13.67 9.45
CA ARG A 268 10.07 -14.58 8.34
C ARG A 268 11.34 -15.10 7.67
N ARG A 269 11.36 -16.40 7.36
CA ARG A 269 12.44 -17.05 6.62
C ARG A 269 12.27 -16.86 5.11
N THR A 270 12.51 -15.63 4.65
CA THR A 270 12.41 -15.26 3.23
C THR A 270 13.44 -15.95 2.33
N ASP A 271 14.44 -16.57 2.93
CA ASP A 271 15.37 -17.50 2.27
C ASP A 271 14.72 -18.85 1.92
N LEU A 272 13.63 -19.23 2.61
CA LEU A 272 12.91 -20.49 2.39
C LEU A 272 11.59 -20.29 1.66
N TYR A 273 10.87 -19.19 1.93
CA TYR A 273 9.57 -18.90 1.32
C TYR A 273 9.35 -17.41 1.13
N GLU A 274 8.65 -17.06 0.06
CA GLU A 274 8.25 -15.68 -0.21
C GLU A 274 6.79 -15.63 -0.63
N ILE A 275 6.14 -14.51 -0.31
CA ILE A 275 4.79 -14.20 -0.78
C ILE A 275 4.95 -12.95 -1.64
N ARG A 276 4.60 -13.04 -2.92
CA ARG A 276 4.80 -11.98 -3.92
C ARG A 276 3.47 -11.64 -4.58
N SER A 277 3.24 -10.35 -4.78
CA SER A 277 2.21 -9.86 -5.70
C SER A 277 2.73 -9.92 -7.14
N HIS A 278 1.87 -10.25 -8.08
CA HIS A 278 2.17 -10.17 -9.51
C HIS A 278 1.41 -8.98 -10.09
N ASP A 279 2.09 -8.14 -10.87
CA ASP A 279 1.42 -7.06 -11.59
C ASP A 279 0.89 -7.61 -12.93
N TYR A 280 -0.43 -7.84 -12.98
CA TYR A 280 -1.08 -8.47 -14.14
C TYR A 280 -0.99 -7.63 -15.42
N SER A 281 -0.86 -6.31 -15.28
CA SER A 281 -0.68 -5.39 -16.41
C SER A 281 0.60 -5.69 -17.21
N ASN A 282 1.65 -6.18 -16.54
CA ASN A 282 2.90 -6.58 -17.17
C ASN A 282 2.85 -7.95 -17.87
N ILE A 283 1.94 -8.86 -17.47
CA ILE A 283 1.82 -10.18 -18.10
C ILE A 283 1.28 -10.06 -19.53
N ILE A 284 0.29 -9.19 -19.74
CA ILE A 284 -0.28 -8.92 -21.07
C ILE A 284 0.74 -8.18 -21.95
N ASN A 285 1.44 -7.17 -21.39
CA ASN A 285 2.47 -6.43 -22.13
C ASN A 285 3.67 -7.31 -22.52
N ASN A 286 4.10 -8.23 -21.64
CA ASN A 286 5.18 -9.17 -21.97
C ASN A 286 4.77 -10.24 -22.99
N GLN A 287 3.50 -10.65 -23.05
CA GLN A 287 3.01 -11.53 -24.11
C GLN A 287 2.95 -10.83 -25.48
N MET A 288 2.70 -9.51 -25.52
CA MET A 288 2.75 -8.73 -26.77
C MET A 288 4.18 -8.34 -27.19
N ASN A 289 5.08 -8.06 -26.23
CA ASN A 289 6.46 -7.63 -26.51
C ASN A 289 7.43 -8.76 -26.88
N ASN A 290 7.06 -10.03 -26.66
CA ASN A 290 7.87 -11.17 -27.09
C ASN A 290 7.99 -11.33 -28.62
N ASN A 291 7.36 -10.45 -29.41
CA ASN A 291 7.46 -10.43 -30.86
C ASN A 291 8.40 -9.36 -31.45
N THR A 292 9.06 -8.49 -30.66
CA THR A 292 9.77 -7.33 -31.25
C THR A 292 11.22 -7.07 -30.86
N ASP A 293 11.82 -7.66 -29.83
CA ASP A 293 13.20 -7.26 -29.46
C ASP A 293 14.23 -8.40 -29.52
N GLN A 294 14.54 -8.83 -30.74
CA GLN A 294 15.87 -9.31 -31.09
C GLN A 294 16.68 -8.13 -31.62
N ASN A 295 17.47 -7.46 -30.75
CA ASN A 295 18.76 -6.82 -31.08
C ASN A 295 19.26 -5.91 -29.96
N ALA A 296 20.21 -6.39 -29.14
CA ALA A 296 21.33 -5.58 -28.63
C ALA A 296 22.42 -6.48 -28.02
N ASN A 297 23.67 -6.23 -28.44
CA ASN A 297 24.85 -7.07 -28.27
C ASN A 297 25.61 -6.90 -26.92
N ASN A 298 26.17 -8.04 -26.47
CA ASN A 298 27.48 -8.30 -25.85
C ASN A 298 27.84 -7.91 -24.39
N ASN A 299 27.79 -8.93 -23.52
CA ASN A 299 28.85 -9.51 -22.65
C ASN A 299 30.05 -8.63 -22.19
N VAL A 300 30.18 -8.43 -20.87
CA VAL A 300 31.19 -9.07 -19.97
C VAL A 300 30.65 -8.97 -18.52
N ASN A 301 30.58 -10.07 -17.77
CA ASN A 301 30.14 -10.20 -16.35
C ASN A 301 28.63 -10.20 -16.01
N ASN A 302 27.71 -10.37 -16.97
CA ASN A 302 26.27 -10.52 -16.68
C ASN A 302 25.66 -9.38 -15.84
N ARG A 303 26.25 -8.17 -15.93
CA ARG A 303 25.80 -6.97 -15.24
C ARG A 303 24.84 -6.18 -16.13
N VAL A 304 23.67 -5.84 -15.62
CA VAL A 304 22.64 -5.07 -16.36
C VAL A 304 22.33 -3.79 -15.60
N PHE A 305 22.55 -2.64 -16.22
CA PHE A 305 22.16 -1.33 -15.69
C PHE A 305 20.82 -0.91 -16.30
N GLY A 306 19.94 -0.29 -15.51
CA GLY A 306 18.68 0.25 -16.03
C GLY A 306 17.87 1.03 -14.99
N ILE A 307 16.83 1.70 -15.47
CA ILE A 307 15.83 2.35 -14.63
C ILE A 307 15.05 1.27 -13.86
N ALA A 308 14.78 1.53 -12.59
CA ALA A 308 13.99 0.65 -11.73
C ALA A 308 12.57 0.50 -12.26
N ARG A 309 12.05 -0.72 -12.20
CA ARG A 309 10.64 -1.01 -12.50
C ARG A 309 9.81 -1.05 -11.22
N GLN A 310 8.51 -0.81 -11.31
CA GLN A 310 7.63 -0.74 -10.12
C GLN A 310 7.65 -2.04 -9.29
N ASP A 311 7.76 -3.20 -9.93
CA ASP A 311 7.91 -4.51 -9.29
C ASP A 311 9.22 -4.68 -8.49
N GLU A 312 10.20 -3.83 -8.74
CA GLU A 312 11.52 -3.85 -8.07
C GLU A 312 11.55 -3.02 -6.80
N THR A 313 10.47 -2.29 -6.47
CA THR A 313 10.38 -1.41 -5.30
C THR A 313 10.79 -2.12 -4.01
N LEU A 314 10.28 -3.33 -3.78
CA LEU A 314 10.59 -4.10 -2.57
C LEU A 314 12.05 -4.57 -2.54
N GLU A 315 12.60 -4.96 -3.69
CA GLU A 315 14.01 -5.36 -3.77
C GLU A 315 14.95 -4.16 -3.55
N ILE A 316 14.61 -2.99 -4.09
CA ILE A 316 15.32 -1.72 -3.83
C ILE A 316 15.28 -1.38 -2.34
N PHE A 317 14.11 -1.46 -1.71
CA PHE A 317 13.95 -1.26 -0.27
C PHE A 317 14.84 -2.20 0.55
N ASN A 318 14.92 -3.48 0.16
CA ASN A 318 15.77 -4.46 0.81
C ASN A 318 17.26 -4.15 0.65
N VAL A 319 17.71 -3.72 -0.54
CA VAL A 319 19.09 -3.30 -0.78
C VAL A 319 19.46 -2.11 0.10
N LEU A 320 18.59 -1.09 0.16
CA LEU A 320 18.77 0.09 0.99
C LEU A 320 18.85 -0.26 2.48
N THR A 321 17.88 -1.05 2.97
CA THR A 321 17.81 -1.48 4.39
C THR A 321 19.02 -2.32 4.79
N LYS A 322 19.43 -3.28 3.95
CA LYS A 322 20.58 -4.14 4.25
C LYS A 322 21.90 -3.36 4.24
N THR A 323 22.04 -2.39 3.33
CA THR A 323 23.22 -1.53 3.26
C THR A 323 23.29 -0.59 4.47
N GLN A 324 22.17 0.04 4.84
CA GLN A 324 22.08 0.88 6.04
C GLN A 324 22.50 0.12 7.31
N LYS A 325 21.97 -1.09 7.53
CA LYS A 325 22.35 -1.93 8.67
C LYS A 325 23.84 -2.25 8.71
N ASP A 326 24.43 -2.58 7.56
CA ASP A 326 25.88 -2.84 7.45
C ASP A 326 26.74 -1.60 7.72
N LEU A 327 26.28 -0.40 7.32
CA LEU A 327 26.93 0.88 7.64
C LEU A 327 26.88 1.18 9.13
N HIS A 328 25.71 1.04 9.76
CA HIS A 328 25.53 1.30 11.19
C HIS A 328 26.32 0.31 12.06
N TYR A 329 26.40 -0.97 11.67
CA TYR A 329 27.27 -1.97 12.31
C TYR A 329 28.75 -1.55 12.30
N LYS A 330 29.17 -0.74 11.32
CA LYS A 330 30.53 -0.19 11.18
C LYS A 330 30.68 1.21 11.80
N ASN A 331 29.71 1.68 12.58
CA ASN A 331 29.65 3.02 13.17
C ASN A 331 29.64 4.16 12.14
N ILE A 332 29.15 3.92 10.92
CA ILE A 332 28.97 4.95 9.90
C ILE A 332 27.55 5.50 10.01
N LYS A 333 27.40 6.77 10.41
CA LYS A 333 26.10 7.43 10.69
C LYS A 333 25.34 7.88 9.44
N GLN A 334 25.46 7.16 8.33
CA GLN A 334 24.77 7.51 7.10
C GLN A 334 23.36 6.90 7.08
N TRP A 335 22.37 7.69 6.64
CA TRP A 335 20.94 7.34 6.65
C TRP A 335 20.48 6.95 8.07
N THR A 336 20.31 7.93 8.95
CA THR A 336 19.80 7.69 10.31
C THR A 336 18.30 7.46 10.35
N ASP A 337 17.57 7.89 9.32
CA ASP A 337 16.12 7.70 9.20
C ASP A 337 15.77 6.32 8.64
N GLU A 338 14.59 5.80 8.99
CA GLU A 338 14.07 4.58 8.40
C GLU A 338 13.66 4.79 6.93
N TRP A 339 13.89 3.78 6.10
CA TRP A 339 13.42 3.78 4.72
C TRP A 339 11.90 3.69 4.66
N ASN A 340 11.28 4.46 3.77
CA ASN A 340 9.85 4.41 3.51
C ASN A 340 9.58 3.74 2.15
N LEU A 341 8.88 2.61 2.16
CA LEU A 341 8.57 1.85 0.95
C LEU A 341 7.70 2.65 -0.04
N TYR A 342 6.80 3.52 0.42
CA TYR A 342 5.98 4.39 -0.44
C TYR A 342 6.78 5.52 -1.08
N GLU A 343 7.71 6.11 -0.34
CA GLU A 343 8.63 7.10 -0.93
C GLU A 343 9.44 6.45 -2.05
N ILE A 344 9.97 5.25 -1.79
CA ILE A 344 10.70 4.47 -2.81
C ILE A 344 9.78 4.12 -3.98
N ALA A 345 8.56 3.64 -3.74
CA ALA A 345 7.59 3.35 -4.81
C ALA A 345 7.26 4.61 -5.63
N SER A 346 7.08 5.76 -4.98
CA SER A 346 6.82 7.03 -5.65
C SER A 346 7.98 7.44 -6.55
N LEU A 347 9.21 7.36 -6.04
CA LEU A 347 10.43 7.66 -6.79
C LEU A 347 10.64 6.66 -7.95
N VAL A 348 10.32 5.38 -7.76
CA VAL A 348 10.35 4.36 -8.83
C VAL A 348 9.31 4.70 -9.91
N ARG A 349 8.07 5.05 -9.53
CA ARG A 349 7.02 5.48 -10.49
C ARG A 349 7.43 6.71 -11.31
N ASN A 350 8.20 7.61 -10.70
CA ASN A 350 8.71 8.81 -11.35
C ASN A 350 10.03 8.57 -12.12
N ASN A 351 10.44 7.31 -12.30
CA ASN A 351 11.69 6.91 -12.99
C ASN A 351 12.96 7.52 -12.35
N CYS A 352 12.92 7.81 -11.04
CA CYS A 352 14.03 8.40 -10.31
C CYS A 352 15.03 7.35 -9.80
N PHE A 353 14.68 6.07 -9.78
CA PHE A 353 15.58 5.01 -9.30
C PHE A 353 16.27 4.27 -10.44
N TYR A 354 17.54 3.95 -10.22
CA TYR A 354 18.37 3.19 -11.14
C TYR A 354 18.97 2.01 -10.42
N THR A 355 19.13 0.90 -11.14
CA THR A 355 19.55 -0.38 -10.61
C THR A 355 20.74 -0.92 -11.40
N LEU A 356 21.62 -1.64 -10.70
CA LEU A 356 22.60 -2.54 -11.30
C LEU A 356 22.26 -3.95 -10.86
N LYS A 357 22.02 -4.84 -11.84
CA LYS A 357 21.66 -6.24 -11.62
C LYS A 357 22.79 -7.17 -12.00
N ILE A 358 22.92 -8.29 -11.29
CA ILE A 358 23.83 -9.39 -11.64
C ILE A 358 23.03 -10.68 -11.55
N HIS A 359 22.98 -11.44 -12.65
CA HIS A 359 22.11 -12.64 -12.75
C HIS A 359 20.64 -12.35 -12.39
N GLY A 360 20.11 -11.19 -12.85
CA GLY A 360 18.73 -10.78 -12.61
C GLY A 360 18.44 -10.19 -11.23
N LYS A 361 19.34 -10.31 -10.25
CA LYS A 361 19.20 -9.76 -8.90
C LYS A 361 19.75 -8.34 -8.81
N ILE A 362 19.04 -7.40 -8.19
CA ILE A 362 19.53 -6.05 -7.90
C ILE A 362 20.63 -6.11 -6.83
N VAL A 363 21.82 -5.64 -7.18
CA VAL A 363 22.98 -5.63 -6.27
C VAL A 363 23.37 -4.23 -5.83
N ALA A 364 22.97 -3.21 -6.61
CA ALA A 364 23.20 -1.81 -6.28
C ALA A 364 22.07 -0.93 -6.83
N VAL A 365 21.81 0.17 -6.15
CA VAL A 365 20.77 1.14 -6.49
C VAL A 365 21.27 2.55 -6.26
N CYS A 366 20.70 3.52 -6.97
CA CYS A 366 20.79 4.94 -6.63
C CYS A 366 19.51 5.65 -7.07
N CYS A 367 19.24 6.80 -6.46
CA CYS A 367 18.14 7.66 -6.83
C CYS A 367 18.67 8.98 -7.40
N ILE A 368 18.08 9.46 -8.49
CA ILE A 368 18.32 10.79 -9.04
C ILE A 368 17.00 11.54 -9.13
N THR A 369 16.98 12.74 -8.54
CA THR A 369 15.86 13.68 -8.61
C THR A 369 16.34 15.04 -9.12
N GLU A 370 15.40 15.91 -9.47
CA GLU A 370 15.68 17.34 -9.58
C GLU A 370 16.16 17.89 -8.23
N ASN A 371 17.25 18.65 -8.23
CA ASN A 371 17.77 19.27 -7.02
C ASN A 371 16.99 20.57 -6.72
N ASN A 372 16.01 20.48 -5.84
CA ASN A 372 15.16 21.59 -5.41
C ASN A 372 14.85 21.49 -3.90
N GLU A 373 14.20 22.52 -3.34
CA GLU A 373 13.90 22.58 -1.89
C GLU A 373 12.96 21.46 -1.41
N GLU A 374 12.18 20.85 -2.30
CA GLU A 374 11.24 19.77 -1.95
C GLU A 374 11.95 18.42 -1.79
N ASN A 375 13.02 18.18 -2.54
CA ASN A 375 13.68 16.87 -2.63
C ASN A 375 15.03 16.80 -1.90
N CYS A 376 15.55 17.92 -1.40
CA CYS A 376 16.83 17.97 -0.70
C CYS A 376 16.64 18.39 0.77
N LYS A 377 17.16 17.58 1.70
CA LYS A 377 17.07 17.87 3.15
C LYS A 377 17.85 19.13 3.54
N ASN A 378 18.92 19.46 2.82
CA ASN A 378 19.77 20.60 3.12
C ASN A 378 19.49 21.75 2.14
N LYS A 379 18.92 22.86 2.67
CA LYS A 379 18.57 24.05 1.88
C LYS A 379 19.76 24.70 1.17
N GLU A 380 20.98 24.46 1.64
CA GLU A 380 22.18 24.98 0.97
C GLU A 380 22.59 24.12 -0.24
N ILE A 381 22.20 22.84 -0.26
CA ILE A 381 22.42 21.93 -1.40
C ILE A 381 21.37 22.18 -2.47
N SER A 382 20.10 22.42 -2.11
CA SER A 382 19.03 22.70 -3.07
C SER A 382 19.31 23.94 -3.94
N LYS A 383 20.02 24.94 -3.40
CA LYS A 383 20.43 26.16 -4.13
C LYS A 383 21.43 25.91 -5.25
N LEU A 384 22.13 24.78 -5.26
CA LEU A 384 23.09 24.45 -6.31
C LEU A 384 22.38 24.08 -7.62
N GLY A 385 21.10 23.71 -7.59
CA GLY A 385 20.37 23.26 -8.77
C GLY A 385 20.97 21.99 -9.39
N GLY A 386 20.57 21.67 -10.63
CA GLY A 386 20.99 20.43 -11.28
C GLY A 386 20.22 19.19 -10.83
N PHE A 387 20.85 18.03 -10.92
CA PHE A 387 20.30 16.76 -10.44
C PHE A 387 20.93 16.41 -9.09
N TYR A 388 20.18 15.74 -8.23
CA TYR A 388 20.67 15.28 -6.94
C TYR A 388 20.71 13.76 -6.91
N LEU A 389 21.91 13.20 -6.79
CA LEU A 389 22.17 11.77 -6.66
C LEU A 389 22.18 11.41 -5.17
N SER A 390 21.21 10.61 -4.78
CA SER A 390 20.99 10.16 -3.40
C SER A 390 20.80 8.64 -3.34
N LYS A 391 20.67 8.12 -2.11
CA LYS A 391 20.30 6.71 -1.85
C LYS A 391 21.20 5.69 -2.59
N LEU A 392 22.48 6.03 -2.79
CA LEU A 392 23.47 5.16 -3.43
C LEU A 392 23.82 3.99 -2.50
N ALA A 393 23.32 2.80 -2.80
CA ALA A 393 23.55 1.61 -1.98
C ALA A 393 24.08 0.45 -2.81
N VAL A 394 24.99 -0.32 -2.22
CA VAL A 394 25.51 -1.58 -2.78
C VAL A 394 25.42 -2.64 -1.68
N LEU A 395 24.76 -3.76 -2.00
CA LEU A 395 24.64 -4.90 -1.10
C LEU A 395 26.00 -5.28 -0.51
N PRO A 396 26.11 -5.55 0.81
CA PRO A 396 27.40 -5.80 1.47
C PRO A 396 28.27 -6.87 0.80
N GLU A 397 27.67 -7.98 0.37
CA GLU A 397 28.36 -9.08 -0.32
C GLU A 397 28.83 -8.74 -1.76
N TYR A 398 28.39 -7.60 -2.30
CA TYR A 398 28.76 -7.06 -3.61
C TYR A 398 29.61 -5.79 -3.52
N GLN A 399 29.90 -5.29 -2.31
CA GLN A 399 30.85 -4.19 -2.09
C GLN A 399 32.28 -4.62 -2.47
N ARG A 400 33.15 -3.64 -2.75
CA ARG A 400 34.57 -3.83 -3.11
C ARG A 400 34.82 -4.68 -4.39
N LYS A 401 33.79 -4.93 -5.19
CA LYS A 401 33.86 -5.61 -6.50
C LYS A 401 33.68 -4.66 -7.68
N GLY A 402 33.89 -3.35 -7.47
CA GLY A 402 33.72 -2.29 -8.48
C GLY A 402 32.27 -1.95 -8.85
N ASN A 403 31.27 -2.58 -8.23
CA ASN A 403 29.87 -2.41 -8.63
C ASN A 403 29.34 -0.98 -8.40
N GLY A 404 29.77 -0.31 -7.32
CA GLY A 404 29.41 1.10 -7.09
C GLY A 404 30.00 2.04 -8.15
N GLU A 405 31.26 1.82 -8.55
CA GLU A 405 31.91 2.58 -9.63
C GLU A 405 31.19 2.37 -10.97
N ILE A 406 30.84 1.13 -11.28
CA ILE A 406 30.10 0.78 -12.51
C ILE A 406 28.73 1.47 -12.52
N LEU A 407 28.00 1.42 -11.40
CA LEU A 407 26.69 2.08 -11.30
C LEU A 407 26.82 3.59 -11.56
N ILE A 408 27.76 4.27 -10.89
CA ILE A 408 27.94 5.72 -11.07
C ILE A 408 28.39 6.05 -12.49
N LYS A 409 29.35 5.32 -13.08
CA LYS A 409 29.77 5.60 -14.46
C LYS A 409 28.64 5.47 -15.47
N ASN A 410 27.77 4.48 -15.30
CA ASN A 410 26.58 4.34 -16.15
C ASN A 410 25.60 5.49 -15.96
N ILE A 411 25.42 5.97 -14.73
CA ILE A 411 24.62 7.15 -14.42
C ILE A 411 25.19 8.40 -15.09
N LEU A 412 26.49 8.67 -14.91
CA LEU A 412 27.14 9.83 -15.52
C LEU A 412 27.00 9.81 -17.04
N SER A 413 27.18 8.63 -17.66
CA SER A 413 26.98 8.45 -19.10
C SER A 413 25.52 8.63 -19.52
N HIS A 414 24.55 8.17 -18.71
CA HIS A 414 23.12 8.30 -19.00
C HIS A 414 22.64 9.76 -19.01
N PHE A 415 23.25 10.61 -18.16
CA PHE A 415 22.92 12.03 -18.06
C PHE A 415 23.87 12.94 -18.87
N GLN A 416 24.82 12.38 -19.60
CA GLN A 416 25.79 13.13 -20.38
C GLN A 416 25.12 13.99 -21.47
N GLY A 417 25.60 15.21 -21.66
CA GLY A 417 25.08 16.16 -22.65
C GLY A 417 23.83 16.94 -22.20
N LYS A 418 23.44 16.82 -20.92
CA LYS A 418 22.32 17.60 -20.35
C LYS A 418 22.75 19.02 -19.95
N ASN A 419 24.06 19.33 -19.95
CA ASN A 419 24.64 20.64 -19.62
C ASN A 419 24.20 21.12 -18.22
N ARG A 420 24.20 20.19 -17.28
CA ARG A 420 23.79 20.39 -15.88
C ARG A 420 24.78 19.66 -14.97
N GLN A 421 24.76 19.98 -13.69
CA GLN A 421 25.57 19.27 -12.69
C GLN A 421 24.77 18.17 -11.98
N ILE A 422 25.44 17.09 -11.61
CA ILE A 422 24.96 16.10 -10.64
C ILE A 422 25.63 16.40 -9.30
N ILE A 423 24.81 16.67 -8.29
CA ILE A 423 25.20 16.94 -6.92
C ILE A 423 24.98 15.69 -6.09
N LEU A 424 25.90 15.40 -5.16
CA LEU A 424 25.71 14.39 -4.12
C LEU A 424 26.35 14.85 -2.83
N ASP A 425 25.99 14.19 -1.72
CA ASP A 425 26.64 14.38 -0.44
C ASP A 425 26.90 13.04 0.24
N VAL A 426 27.85 13.08 1.18
CA VAL A 426 28.23 11.96 2.02
C VAL A 426 28.55 12.47 3.41
N TRP A 427 28.29 11.66 4.44
CA TRP A 427 28.77 11.94 5.78
C TRP A 427 30.27 12.27 5.79
N SER A 428 30.62 13.44 6.33
CA SER A 428 31.96 14.04 6.23
C SER A 428 33.07 13.17 6.82
N GLY A 429 32.75 12.35 7.82
CA GLY A 429 33.65 11.38 8.44
C GLY A 429 33.93 10.12 7.61
N ASN A 430 33.34 9.98 6.42
CA ASN A 430 33.55 8.83 5.54
C ASN A 430 34.66 9.08 4.51
N ASP A 431 35.91 9.19 4.97
CA ASP A 431 37.07 9.48 4.11
C ASP A 431 37.20 8.53 2.92
N LYS A 432 36.84 7.25 3.10
CA LYS A 432 36.89 6.25 2.02
C LYS A 432 35.95 6.59 0.87
N LEU A 433 34.74 7.04 1.18
CA LEU A 433 33.76 7.35 0.15
C LEU A 433 34.05 8.71 -0.50
N LYS A 434 34.59 9.67 0.27
CA LYS A 434 35.13 10.93 -0.25
C LYS A 434 36.22 10.71 -1.30
N SER A 435 37.26 9.95 -0.95
CA SER A 435 38.34 9.60 -1.91
C SER A 435 37.82 8.80 -3.11
N PHE A 436 36.76 8.01 -2.93
CA PHE A 436 36.13 7.29 -4.03
C PHE A 436 35.45 8.25 -5.03
N TYR A 437 34.68 9.23 -4.55
CA TYR A 437 34.01 10.20 -5.42
C TYR A 437 35.00 11.07 -6.20
N GLU A 438 36.05 11.55 -5.54
CA GLU A 438 37.13 12.32 -6.20
C GLU A 438 37.82 11.49 -7.29
N LYS A 439 38.09 10.22 -7.02
CA LYS A 439 38.73 9.31 -7.99
C LYS A 439 37.88 9.08 -9.25
N ILE A 440 36.55 9.12 -9.13
CA ILE A 440 35.65 8.94 -10.27
C ILE A 440 35.26 10.27 -10.93
N GLY A 441 35.87 11.39 -10.51
CA GLY A 441 35.79 12.69 -11.17
C GLY A 441 34.84 13.70 -10.54
N PHE A 442 34.22 13.40 -9.38
CA PHE A 442 33.44 14.40 -8.66
C PHE A 442 34.35 15.43 -7.98
N HIS A 443 33.96 16.70 -8.03
CA HIS A 443 34.66 17.81 -7.41
C HIS A 443 34.06 18.14 -6.04
N TYR A 444 34.90 18.17 -5.01
CA TYR A 444 34.48 18.63 -3.68
C TYR A 444 34.10 20.11 -3.72
N LEU A 445 32.96 20.45 -3.10
CA LEU A 445 32.48 21.83 -3.00
C LEU A 445 32.70 22.41 -1.60
N LYS A 446 32.04 21.83 -0.59
CA LYS A 446 32.04 22.31 0.79
C LYS A 446 31.49 21.25 1.74
N ASP A 447 31.83 21.39 3.02
CA ASP A 447 31.14 20.70 4.11
C ASP A 447 29.96 21.54 4.58
N LEU A 448 28.84 20.89 4.84
CA LEU A 448 27.63 21.52 5.36
C LEU A 448 27.16 20.81 6.64
N PRO A 449 26.63 21.57 7.63
CA PRO A 449 26.04 20.98 8.82
C PRO A 449 24.68 20.35 8.50
N GLU A 450 24.40 19.19 9.09
CA GLU A 450 23.08 18.60 9.31
C GLU A 450 22.79 18.54 10.82
N ILE A 451 21.60 18.07 11.21
CA ILE A 451 21.11 18.12 12.60
C ILE A 451 22.11 17.46 13.58
N ASP A 452 22.67 16.30 13.22
CA ASP A 452 23.51 15.49 14.13
C ASP A 452 24.93 15.20 13.59
N TYR A 453 25.28 15.69 12.41
CA TYR A 453 26.57 15.47 11.74
C TYR A 453 26.82 16.48 10.64
N SER A 454 27.98 16.44 9.96
CA SER A 454 28.22 17.20 8.73
C SER A 454 28.31 16.29 7.51
N VAL A 455 28.00 16.86 6.34
CA VAL A 455 28.10 16.19 5.05
C VAL A 455 29.08 16.93 4.13
N SER A 456 29.91 16.19 3.41
CA SER A 456 30.76 16.70 2.33
C SER A 456 30.00 16.64 1.02
N VAL A 457 29.86 17.79 0.35
CA VAL A 457 29.09 17.93 -0.89
C VAL A 457 30.03 17.93 -2.10
N TYR A 458 29.60 17.25 -3.16
CA TYR A 458 30.34 17.06 -4.39
C TYR A 458 29.49 17.38 -5.63
N SER A 459 30.12 17.83 -6.71
CA SER A 459 29.47 18.01 -8.02
C SER A 459 30.20 17.28 -9.15
N TYR A 460 29.48 16.97 -10.21
CA TYR A 460 30.03 16.48 -11.48
C TYR A 460 29.25 17.11 -12.64
N ASP A 461 29.94 17.70 -13.60
CA ASP A 461 29.31 18.31 -14.78
C ASP A 461 29.01 17.25 -15.84
N VAL A 462 27.73 17.09 -16.23
CA VAL A 462 27.25 16.11 -17.22
C VAL A 462 26.77 16.70 -18.53
#